data_AF-A0A958C2N7-F1
#
_entry.id   AF-A0A958C2N7-F1
#
_cell.length_a   1.000
_cell.length_b   1.000
_cell.length_c   1.000
_cell.angle_alpha   90.00
_cell.angle_beta   90.00
_cell.angle_gamma   90.00
#
_symmetry.space_group_name_H-M   'P 1'
#
loop_
_entity.id
_entity.type
_entity.pdbx_description
1 polymer ?
#
loop_
_entity_poly.entity_id
_entity_poly.type
_entity_poly.pdbx_seq_one_letter_code
_entity_poly.pdbx_strand_id
1 'polypeptide(L)'
;MPHDTIIVLDFGSQYAQLIARRVREQHVYSELVHWDEPAERVLDNRSVKGFILSGGPASVYEPDAPTLPSYVLDSGLPVLGICYGMQLLAYNLGGRVAPAQAREYGPAEIEI
;
A
#
# COMPACT_ATOMS: atom_id res chain seq x y z
N MET A 1 21.57 -14.57 5.87
CA MET A 1 20.35 -14.86 5.09
C MET A 1 19.53 -13.58 5.06
N PRO A 2 18.86 -13.23 3.95
CA PRO A 2 18.01 -12.06 3.90
C PRO A 2 16.90 -12.20 4.95
N HIS A 3 16.63 -11.13 5.70
CA HIS A 3 15.52 -11.08 6.63
C HIS A 3 14.18 -11.10 5.88
N ASP A 4 13.14 -11.66 6.50
CA ASP A 4 11.78 -11.54 5.98
C ASP A 4 11.34 -10.07 6.01
N THR A 5 10.91 -9.58 4.86
CA THR A 5 10.68 -8.16 4.60
C THR A 5 9.24 -7.90 4.21
N ILE A 6 8.63 -6.91 4.85
CA ILE A 6 7.39 -6.29 4.38
C ILE A 6 7.72 -4.99 3.63
N ILE A 7 7.21 -4.87 2.41
CA ILE A 7 7.36 -3.66 1.61
C ILE A 7 6.15 -2.76 1.86
N VAL A 8 6.40 -1.53 2.32
CA VAL A 8 5.38 -0.50 2.44
C VAL A 8 5.52 0.44 1.25
N LEU A 9 4.54 0.42 0.35
CA LEU A 9 4.46 1.32 -0.80
C LEU A 9 3.81 2.64 -0.37
N ASP A 10 4.53 3.74 -0.58
CA ASP A 10 4.07 5.07 -0.25
C ASP A 10 3.39 5.77 -1.42
N PHE A 11 2.11 6.08 -1.27
CA PHE A 11 1.28 6.84 -2.21
C PHE A 11 1.11 8.32 -1.79
N GLY A 12 1.99 8.81 -0.91
CA GLY A 12 1.96 10.19 -0.39
C GLY A 12 1.18 10.32 0.93
N SER A 13 1.09 9.26 1.71
CA SER A 13 0.41 9.30 3.01
C SER A 13 1.27 10.01 4.06
N GLN A 14 0.65 10.86 4.87
CA GLN A 14 1.28 11.35 6.11
C GLN A 14 1.63 10.23 7.10
N TYR A 15 1.03 9.04 6.95
CA TYR A 15 1.19 7.91 7.86
C TYR A 15 2.08 6.78 7.34
N ALA A 16 2.67 6.88 6.14
CA ALA A 16 3.42 5.78 5.54
C ALA A 16 4.64 5.37 6.39
N GLN A 17 5.37 6.35 6.95
CA GLN A 17 6.46 6.08 7.89
C GLN A 17 5.97 5.44 9.19
N LEU A 18 4.77 5.81 9.68
CA LEU A 18 4.19 5.22 10.87
C LEU A 18 3.85 3.75 10.63
N ILE A 19 3.30 3.40 9.47
CA ILE A 19 3.02 2.01 9.08
C ILE A 19 4.32 1.20 9.11
N ALA A 20 5.37 1.66 8.43
CA ALA A 20 6.67 0.97 8.42
C ALA A 20 7.23 0.79 9.84
N ARG A 21 7.13 1.82 10.69
CA ARG A 21 7.51 1.76 12.10
C ARG A 21 6.70 0.72 12.88
N ARG A 22 5.38 0.67 12.73
CA ARG A 22 4.52 -0.32 13.42
C ARG A 22 4.87 -1.75 13.05
N VAL A 23 5.21 -2.01 11.78
CA VAL A 23 5.70 -3.35 11.37
C VAL A 23 7.01 -3.70 12.09
N ARG A 24 7.96 -2.75 12.20
CA ARG A 24 9.24 -2.96 12.91
C ARG A 24 9.05 -3.17 14.41
N GLU A 25 8.06 -2.51 15.01
CA GLU A 25 7.66 -2.72 16.40
C GLU A 25 7.08 -4.13 16.64
N GLN A 26 6.63 -4.83 15.59
CA GLN A 26 6.25 -6.25 15.64
C GLN A 26 7.43 -7.20 15.33
N HIS A 27 8.68 -6.70 15.38
CA HIS A 27 9.91 -7.46 15.13
C HIS A 27 10.04 -8.01 13.71
N VAL A 28 9.36 -7.41 12.73
CA VAL A 28 9.48 -7.75 11.30
C VAL A 28 10.22 -6.64 10.57
N TYR A 29 11.18 -6.99 9.71
CA TYR A 29 11.87 -5.99 8.90
C TYR A 29 10.90 -5.37 7.89
N SER A 30 10.94 -4.05 7.76
CA SER A 30 10.11 -3.34 6.79
C SER A 30 10.90 -2.26 6.08
N GLU A 31 10.57 -2.04 4.82
CA GLU A 31 11.12 -0.97 4.01
C GLU A 31 10.00 -0.10 3.47
N LEU A 32 10.21 1.22 3.54
CA LEU A 32 9.32 2.19 2.93
C LEU A 32 9.89 2.55 1.56
N VAL A 33 9.12 2.32 0.52
CA VAL A 33 9.50 2.59 -0.87
C VAL A 33 8.45 3.46 -1.55
N HIS A 34 8.85 4.29 -2.49
CA HIS A 34 7.90 5.06 -3.29
C HIS A 34 7.09 4.11 -4.19
N TRP A 35 5.82 4.43 -4.46
CA TRP A 35 4.93 3.54 -5.22
C TRP A 35 5.41 3.24 -6.64
N ASP A 36 6.10 4.19 -7.28
CA ASP A 36 6.59 4.08 -8.67
C ASP A 36 8.01 3.47 -8.77
N GLU A 37 8.51 2.85 -7.71
CA GLU A 37 9.83 2.19 -7.78
C GLU A 37 9.74 0.89 -8.60
N PRO A 38 10.74 0.60 -9.47
CA PRO A 38 10.72 -0.55 -10.34
C PRO A 38 10.86 -1.86 -9.55
N ALA A 39 10.25 -2.93 -10.07
CA ALA A 39 10.20 -4.25 -9.42
C ALA A 39 11.59 -4.77 -9.07
N GLU A 40 12.56 -4.56 -9.96
CA GLU A 40 13.96 -4.97 -9.75
C GLU A 40 14.50 -4.34 -8.47
N ARG A 41 14.26 -3.06 -8.22
CA ARG A 41 14.76 -2.41 -7.01
C ARG A 41 14.01 -2.86 -5.76
N VAL A 42 12.70 -3.07 -5.88
CA VAL A 42 11.83 -3.38 -4.74
C VAL A 42 12.00 -4.83 -4.27
N LEU A 43 12.30 -5.76 -5.18
CA LEU A 43 12.38 -7.20 -4.92
C LEU A 43 13.82 -7.72 -4.85
N ASP A 44 14.79 -7.04 -5.47
CA ASP A 44 16.17 -7.54 -5.51
C ASP A 44 16.78 -7.68 -4.11
N ASN A 45 17.47 -8.80 -3.92
CA ASN A 45 18.17 -9.17 -2.69
C ASN A 45 17.30 -9.15 -1.40
N ARG A 46 15.97 -9.27 -1.51
CA ARG A 46 15.03 -9.24 -0.37
C ARG A 46 14.19 -10.51 -0.30
N SER A 47 13.94 -11.01 0.92
CA SER A 47 12.94 -12.06 1.16
C SER A 47 11.58 -11.39 1.40
N VAL A 48 10.96 -10.87 0.33
CA VAL A 48 9.66 -10.17 0.45
C VAL A 48 8.56 -11.17 0.82
N LYS A 49 7.82 -10.88 1.89
CA LYS A 49 6.72 -11.71 2.40
C LYS A 49 5.33 -11.11 2.24
N GLY A 50 5.26 -9.84 1.86
CA GLY A 50 3.99 -9.17 1.62
C GLY A 50 4.16 -7.67 1.40
N PHE A 51 3.07 -7.04 0.97
CA PHE A 51 3.01 -5.63 0.65
C PHE A 51 1.96 -4.92 1.50
N ILE A 52 2.26 -3.69 1.92
CA ILE A 52 1.28 -2.77 2.49
C ILE A 52 1.21 -1.55 1.58
N LEU A 53 0.02 -1.26 1.06
CA LEU A 53 -0.26 -0.09 0.26
C LEU A 53 -0.75 1.03 1.18
N SER A 54 0.02 2.11 1.29
CA SER A 54 -0.34 3.22 2.16
C SER A 54 -1.55 4.00 1.63
N GLY A 55 -2.07 4.90 2.46
CA GLY A 55 -3.06 5.89 2.02
C GLY A 55 -2.45 6.93 1.07
N GLY A 56 -3.26 7.86 0.61
CA GLY A 56 -2.81 8.93 -0.27
C GLY A 56 -3.88 10.00 -0.38
N PRO A 57 -3.51 11.24 -0.75
CA PRO A 57 -4.46 12.33 -0.93
C PRO A 57 -5.14 12.31 -2.32
N ALA A 58 -4.66 11.47 -3.24
CA ALA A 58 -5.15 11.38 -4.61
C ALA A 58 -6.48 10.61 -4.71
N SER A 59 -7.16 10.77 -5.85
CA SER A 59 -8.29 9.93 -6.24
C SER A 59 -7.84 8.95 -7.33
N VAL A 60 -8.24 7.67 -7.23
CA VAL A 60 -7.81 6.62 -8.17
C VAL A 60 -8.20 6.86 -9.64
N TYR A 61 -9.12 7.80 -9.89
CA TYR A 61 -9.58 8.16 -11.23
C TYR A 61 -8.91 9.41 -11.81
N GLU A 62 -8.03 10.08 -11.06
CA GLU A 62 -7.27 11.22 -11.61
C GLU A 62 -6.25 10.73 -12.65
N PRO A 63 -6.02 11.45 -13.76
CA PRO A 63 -5.14 10.99 -14.84
C PRO A 63 -3.70 10.66 -14.41
N ASP A 64 -3.17 11.41 -13.44
CA ASP A 64 -1.82 11.26 -12.90
C ASP A 64 -1.83 10.65 -11.49
N ALA A 65 -2.92 9.97 -11.13
CA ALA A 65 -3.06 9.34 -9.83
C ALA A 65 -1.98 8.25 -9.66
N PRO A 66 -1.35 8.15 -8.48
CA PRO A 66 -0.49 7.02 -8.15
C PRO A 66 -1.20 5.68 -8.39
N THR A 67 -0.58 4.76 -9.13
CA THR A 67 -1.20 3.48 -9.54
C THR A 67 -0.59 2.29 -8.81
N LEU A 68 -1.24 1.12 -8.88
CA LEU A 68 -0.71 -0.11 -8.27
C LEU A 68 0.30 -0.76 -9.22
N PRO A 69 1.59 -0.90 -8.83
CA PRO A 69 2.56 -1.60 -9.66
C PRO A 69 2.15 -3.07 -9.86
N SER A 70 2.21 -3.57 -11.10
CA SER A 70 1.71 -4.91 -11.44
C SER A 70 2.40 -6.01 -10.63
N TYR A 71 3.71 -5.85 -10.36
CA TYR A 71 4.52 -6.81 -9.61
C TYR A 71 3.95 -7.13 -8.22
N VAL A 72 3.17 -6.22 -7.63
CA VAL A 72 2.53 -6.43 -6.33
C VAL A 72 1.52 -7.58 -6.42
N LEU A 73 0.65 -7.56 -7.42
CA LEU A 73 -0.37 -8.60 -7.63
C LEU A 73 0.24 -9.84 -8.28
N ASP A 74 1.14 -9.66 -9.25
CA ASP A 74 1.79 -10.75 -9.98
C ASP A 74 2.65 -11.63 -9.05
N SER A 75 3.12 -11.09 -7.92
CA SER A 75 3.91 -11.83 -6.93
C SER A 75 3.15 -12.98 -6.24
N GLY A 76 1.80 -12.91 -6.21
CA GLY A 76 0.97 -13.85 -5.43
C GLY A 76 1.15 -13.75 -3.91
N LEU A 77 1.87 -12.74 -3.41
CA LEU A 77 2.08 -12.52 -1.97
C LEU A 77 0.88 -11.80 -1.33
N PRO A 78 0.70 -11.91 0.00
CA PRO A 78 -0.32 -11.15 0.72
C PRO A 78 -0.18 -9.63 0.53
N VAL A 79 -1.31 -8.95 0.30
CA VAL A 79 -1.36 -7.49 0.13
C VAL A 79 -2.41 -6.89 1.06
N LEU A 80 -2.00 -5.90 1.85
CA LEU A 80 -2.90 -5.09 2.68
C LEU A 80 -3.02 -3.68 2.09
N GLY A 81 -4.23 -3.26 1.75
CA GLY A 81 -4.52 -1.89 1.32
C GLY A 81 -5.09 -1.03 2.43
N ILE A 82 -4.54 0.15 2.66
CA ILE A 82 -5.03 1.11 3.66
C ILE A 82 -5.57 2.34 2.95
N CYS A 83 -6.86 2.65 3.14
CA CYS A 83 -7.53 3.82 2.54
C CYS A 83 -7.32 3.85 1.01
N TYR A 84 -6.52 4.78 0.48
CA TYR A 84 -6.19 4.83 -0.95
C TYR A 84 -5.65 3.50 -1.49
N GLY A 85 -4.78 2.82 -0.74
CA GLY A 85 -4.29 1.48 -1.12
C GLY A 85 -5.41 0.45 -1.25
N MET A 86 -6.47 0.54 -0.43
CA MET A 86 -7.66 -0.31 -0.56
C MET A 86 -8.46 0.03 -1.83
N GLN A 87 -8.59 1.33 -2.15
CA GLN A 87 -9.26 1.77 -3.38
C GLN A 87 -8.50 1.28 -4.62
N LEU A 88 -7.16 1.32 -4.60
CA LEU A 88 -6.33 0.78 -5.67
C LEU A 88 -6.54 -0.72 -5.87
N LEU A 89 -6.61 -1.51 -4.81
CA LEU A 89 -6.90 -2.95 -4.91
C LEU A 89 -8.28 -3.17 -5.51
N ALA A 90 -9.31 -2.48 -5.01
CA ALA A 90 -10.66 -2.60 -5.54
C ALA A 90 -10.72 -2.24 -7.03
N TYR A 91 -10.08 -1.16 -7.45
CA TYR A 91 -10.06 -0.72 -8.85
C TYR A 91 -9.31 -1.70 -9.76
N ASN A 92 -8.10 -2.12 -9.39
CA ASN A 92 -7.26 -2.99 -10.23
C ASN A 92 -7.78 -4.43 -10.31
N LEU A 93 -8.56 -4.89 -9.33
CA LEU A 93 -9.19 -6.21 -9.35
C LEU A 93 -10.59 -6.19 -10.00
N GLY A 94 -10.94 -5.13 -10.73
CA GLY A 94 -12.19 -5.04 -11.51
C GLY A 94 -13.42 -4.57 -10.72
N GLY A 95 -13.22 -4.14 -9.47
CA GLY A 95 -14.25 -3.48 -8.67
C GLY A 95 -14.50 -2.03 -9.08
N ARG A 96 -15.37 -1.35 -8.33
CA ARG A 96 -15.71 0.06 -8.54
C ARG A 96 -15.52 0.84 -7.26
N VAL A 97 -14.82 1.97 -7.35
CA VAL A 97 -14.67 2.93 -6.25
C VAL A 97 -15.66 4.07 -6.49
N ALA A 98 -16.59 4.31 -5.57
CA ALA A 98 -17.54 5.41 -5.71
C ALA A 98 -16.91 6.73 -5.22
N PRO A 99 -17.17 7.87 -5.91
CA PRO A 99 -16.76 9.16 -5.39
C PRO A 99 -17.55 9.50 -4.13
N ALA A 100 -16.87 10.08 -3.14
CA ALA A 100 -17.52 10.62 -1.94
C ALA A 100 -17.72 12.14 -2.09
N GLN A 101 -18.80 12.67 -1.51
CA GLN A 101 -19.07 14.12 -1.52
C GLN A 101 -18.08 14.91 -0.65
N ALA A 102 -17.52 14.28 0.37
CA ALA A 102 -16.52 14.87 1.25
C ALA A 102 -15.50 13.79 1.65
N ARG A 103 -14.28 14.24 2.02
CA ARG A 103 -13.27 13.37 2.63
C ARG A 103 -13.56 13.29 4.12
N GLU A 104 -13.73 12.09 4.64
CA GLU A 104 -13.98 11.86 6.07
C GLU A 104 -12.68 11.44 6.77
N TYR A 105 -12.36 12.15 7.85
CA TYR A 105 -11.28 11.80 8.78
C TYR A 105 -11.80 12.00 10.19
N GLY A 106 -12.01 10.91 10.92
CA GLY A 106 -12.54 10.94 12.28
C GLY A 106 -12.77 9.52 12.82
N PRO A 107 -13.03 9.39 14.13
CA PRO A 107 -13.44 8.12 14.71
C PRO A 107 -14.80 7.69 14.15
N ALA A 108 -14.92 6.39 13.88
CA ALA A 108 -16.17 5.73 13.49
C ALA A 108 -16.20 4.33 14.12
N GLU A 109 -17.40 3.82 14.38
CA GLU A 109 -17.59 2.44 14.84
C GLU A 109 -17.78 1.53 13.62
N ILE A 110 -17.11 0.37 13.62
CA ILE A 110 -17.18 -0.64 12.55
C ILE A 110 -17.68 -1.94 13.17
N GLU A 111 -18.70 -2.55 12.56
CA GLU A 111 -19.16 -3.91 12.87
C GLU A 111 -18.41 -4.91 11.97
N ILE A 112 -17.89 -6.00 12.56
CA ILE A 112 -17.09 -7.03 11.88
C ILE A 112 -17.95 -8.25 11.59
#